data_AF-A0A2M7PL47-F1
#
_entry.id   AF-A0A2M7PL47-F1
#
_cell.length_a   1.000
_cell.length_b   1.000
_cell.length_c   1.000
_cell.angle_alpha   90.00
_cell.angle_beta   90.00
_cell.angle_gamma   90.00
#
_symmetry.space_group_name_H-M   'P 1'
#
loop_
_entity.id
_entity.type
_entity.pdbx_description
1 polymer ?
#
loop_
_entity_poly.entity_id
_entity_poly.type
_entity_poly.pdbx_seq_one_letter_code
_entity_poly.pdbx_strand_id
1 'polypeptide(L)'
;QHGNPGGHIAHLGGALWGFVYAFQLKKGNDFYRIFDWFKKPMTSSHKASMKYTTSRPGNGKPLSDVEYNSRRVATQEQIDKILDKISKSGYSSLSADEKELLFKSSNKK
;
A
#
# COMPACT_ATOMS: atom_id res chain seq x y z
N GLN A 1 -10.71 9.08 -12.90
CA GLN A 1 -10.11 9.12 -11.55
C GLN A 1 -11.24 8.83 -10.56
N HIS A 2 -11.36 7.58 -10.12
CA HIS A 2 -12.35 7.22 -9.10
C HIS A 2 -11.90 7.88 -7.79
N GLY A 3 -12.55 8.98 -7.40
CA GLY A 3 -12.30 9.64 -6.13
C GLY A 3 -12.63 8.65 -5.02
N ASN A 4 -11.67 8.42 -4.12
CA ASN A 4 -11.89 7.64 -2.90
C ASN A 4 -12.21 8.65 -1.78
N PRO A 5 -13.49 9.07 -1.63
CA PRO A 5 -13.87 10.08 -0.64
C PRO A 5 -13.50 9.62 0.77
N GLY A 6 -13.58 8.33 1.05
CA GLY A 6 -13.14 7.75 2.32
C GLY A 6 -11.63 7.94 2.57
N GLY A 7 -10.79 7.77 1.55
CA GLY A 7 -9.35 8.02 1.65
C GLY A 7 -9.00 9.48 1.92
N HIS A 8 -9.66 10.41 1.24
CA HIS A 8 -9.48 11.85 1.48
C HIS A 8 -9.97 12.27 2.87
N ILE A 9 -11.13 11.76 3.31
CA ILE A 9 -11.67 12.02 4.65
C ILE A 9 -10.75 11.43 5.73
N ALA A 10 -10.20 10.23 5.53
CA ALA A 10 -9.24 9.62 6.45
C ALA A 10 -7.94 10.44 6.56
N HIS A 11 -7.42 10.98 5.44
CA HIS A 11 -6.27 11.87 5.47
C HIS A 11 -6.55 13.19 6.20
N LEU A 12 -7.71 13.80 5.96
CA LEU A 12 -8.13 15.02 6.66
C LEU A 12 -8.31 14.77 8.16
N GLY A 13 -8.94 13.65 8.54
CA GLY A 13 -9.08 13.23 9.93
C GLY A 13 -7.73 12.98 10.60
N GLY A 14 -6.82 12.29 9.93
CA GLY A 14 -5.45 12.05 10.43
C GLY A 14 -4.65 13.34 10.59
N ALA A 15 -4.74 14.27 9.64
CA ALA A 15 -4.07 15.58 9.71
C ALA A 15 -4.61 16.42 10.88
N LEU A 16 -5.93 16.49 11.04
CA LEU A 16 -6.57 17.20 12.15
C LEU A 16 -6.17 16.59 13.50
N TRP A 17 -6.24 15.26 13.63
CA TRP A 17 -5.84 14.56 14.86
C TRP A 17 -4.38 14.80 15.21
N GLY A 18 -3.48 14.68 14.22
CA GLY A 18 -2.05 14.95 14.40
C GLY A 18 -1.78 16.39 14.86
N PHE A 19 -2.48 17.36 14.29
CA PHE A 19 -2.37 18.77 14.71
C PHE A 19 -2.84 18.99 16.15
N VAL A 20 -4.03 18.48 16.51
CA VAL A 20 -4.57 18.59 17.88
C VAL A 20 -3.64 17.93 18.89
N TYR A 21 -3.11 16.75 18.56
CA TYR A 21 -2.16 16.04 19.41
C TYR A 21 -0.85 16.81 19.60
N ALA A 22 -0.25 17.33 18.51
CA ALA A 22 0.97 18.14 18.58
C ALA A 22 0.77 19.40 19.44
N PHE A 23 -0.39 20.04 19.35
CA PHE A 23 -0.73 21.19 20.17
C PHE A 23 -0.87 20.85 21.66
N GLN A 24 -1.48 19.71 21.97
CA GLN A 24 -1.63 19.21 23.34
C GLN A 24 -0.28 18.80 23.95
N LEU A 25 0.60 18.17 23.16
CA LEU A 25 1.98 17.90 23.56
C LEU A 25 2.75 19.18 23.89
N LYS A 26 2.60 20.24 23.07
CA LYS A 26 3.22 21.54 23.35
C LYS A 26 2.74 22.15 24.68
N LYS A 27 1.50 21.87 25.08
CA LYS A 27 0.93 22.25 26.39
C LYS A 27 1.35 21.31 27.54
N GLY A 28 2.16 20.28 27.27
CA GLY A 28 2.61 19.31 28.25
C GLY A 28 1.61 18.18 28.53
N ASN A 29 0.51 18.10 27.78
CA ASN A 29 -0.51 17.08 27.96
C ASN A 29 -0.29 15.92 26.98
N ASP A 30 0.53 14.96 27.41
CA ASP A 30 0.79 13.75 26.64
C ASP A 30 -0.27 12.68 26.92
N PHE A 31 -1.24 12.58 26.00
CA PHE A 31 -2.30 11.57 26.07
C PHE A 31 -1.79 10.13 25.93
N TYR A 32 -0.63 9.90 25.29
CA TYR A 32 -0.10 8.55 25.13
C TYR A 32 0.65 8.06 26.36
N ARG A 33 0.90 8.93 27.34
CA ARG A 33 1.50 8.56 28.63
C ARG A 33 0.66 7.53 29.41
N ILE A 34 -0.65 7.44 29.13
CA ILE A 34 -1.53 6.39 29.66
C ILE A 34 -1.07 4.98 29.23
N PHE A 35 -0.46 4.86 28.05
CA PHE A 35 0.06 3.60 27.53
C PHE A 35 1.41 3.22 28.15
N ASP A 36 2.10 4.14 28.82
CA ASP A 36 3.34 3.83 29.53
C ASP A 36 3.10 2.84 30.67
N TRP A 37 1.94 2.89 31.32
CA TRP A 37 1.52 1.91 32.32
C TRP A 37 1.32 0.50 31.75
N PHE A 38 1.11 0.36 30.44
CA PHE A 38 0.96 -0.91 29.76
C PHE A 38 2.27 -1.41 29.12
N LYS A 39 3.35 -0.63 29.17
CA LYS A 39 4.66 -1.06 28.67
C LYS A 39 5.25 -2.11 29.61
N LYS A 40 5.20 -3.38 29.22
CA LYS A 40 6.08 -4.41 29.80
C LYS A 40 7.54 -3.95 29.63
N PRO A 41 8.44 -4.19 30.61
CA PRO A 41 9.85 -3.88 30.45
C PRO A 41 10.37 -4.63 29.22
N MET A 42 10.69 -3.85 28.18
CA MET A 42 11.15 -4.37 26.90
C MET A 42 12.58 -4.85 27.13
N THR A 43 12.76 -6.14 27.40
CA THR A 43 14.08 -6.74 27.33
C THR A 43 14.58 -6.52 25.91
N SER A 44 15.73 -5.85 25.78
CA SER A 44 16.36 -5.54 24.51
C SER A 44 16.83 -6.84 23.87
N SER A 45 15.90 -7.57 23.25
CA SER A 45 16.22 -8.55 22.25
C SER A 45 16.63 -7.76 21.01
N HIS A 46 17.95 -7.73 20.76
CA HIS A 46 18.50 -7.21 19.53
C HIS A 46 17.80 -7.92 18.37
N LYS A 47 16.84 -7.24 17.73
CA LYS A 47 16.24 -7.74 16.50
C LYS A 47 17.34 -7.78 15.46
N ALA A 48 17.70 -8.98 15.02
CA ALA A 48 18.56 -9.19 13.87
C ALA A 48 18.05 -8.29 12.74
N SER A 49 18.93 -7.46 12.17
CA SER A 49 18.60 -6.64 11.02
C SER A 49 18.12 -7.58 9.91
N MET A 50 16.85 -7.47 9.55
CA MET A 50 16.28 -8.25 8.47
C MET A 50 16.99 -7.79 7.19
N LYS A 51 17.95 -8.59 6.71
CA LYS A 51 18.62 -8.33 5.44
C LYS A 51 17.58 -8.52 4.34
N TYR A 52 17.05 -7.43 3.83
CA TYR A 52 16.16 -7.47 2.67
C TYR A 52 16.98 -7.96 1.48
N THR A 53 16.69 -9.18 1.02
CA THR A 53 17.23 -9.68 -0.24
C THR A 53 16.47 -8.99 -1.35
N THR A 54 17.00 -7.89 -1.89
CA THR A 54 16.47 -7.35 -3.14
C THR A 54 16.79 -8.36 -4.23
N SER A 55 15.80 -8.90 -4.94
CA SER A 55 16.02 -9.70 -6.15
C SER A 55 16.66 -8.80 -7.21
N ARG A 56 17.98 -8.62 -7.12
CA ARG A 56 18.76 -7.94 -8.14
C ARG A 56 18.82 -8.88 -9.35
N PRO A 57 18.41 -8.47 -10.55
CA PRO A 57 18.57 -9.30 -11.73
C PRO A 57 20.05 -9.60 -11.90
N GLY A 58 20.41 -10.89 -11.95
CA GLY A 58 21.81 -11.34 -11.94
C GLY A 58 22.66 -10.71 -13.04
N ASN A 59 22.05 -10.40 -14.20
CA ASN A 59 22.76 -9.98 -15.41
C ASN A 59 22.10 -8.79 -16.13
N GLY A 60 21.56 -7.79 -15.41
CA GLY A 60 20.90 -6.63 -16.05
C GLY A 60 21.01 -5.35 -15.25
N LYS A 61 20.94 -4.20 -15.95
CA LYS A 61 20.74 -2.90 -15.30
C LYS A 61 19.42 -2.95 -14.52
N PRO A 62 19.36 -2.46 -13.26
CA PRO A 62 18.09 -2.35 -12.56
C PRO A 62 17.13 -1.48 -13.39
N LEU A 63 15.86 -1.88 -13.46
CA LEU A 63 14.81 -1.07 -14.06
C LEU A 63 14.85 0.32 -13.42
N SER A 64 14.80 1.36 -14.25
CA SER A 64 14.62 2.71 -13.73
C SER A 64 13.23 2.85 -13.10
N ASP A 65 13.08 3.72 -12.09
CA ASP A 65 11.79 3.98 -11.46
C ASP A 65 10.71 4.39 -12.47
N VAL A 66 11.12 5.13 -13.51
CA VAL A 66 10.25 5.56 -14.62
C VAL A 66 9.78 4.37 -15.45
N GLU A 67 10.69 3.46 -15.81
CA GLU A 67 10.37 2.26 -16.58
C GLU A 67 9.48 1.29 -15.77
N TYR A 68 9.77 1.12 -14.49
CA TYR A 68 8.95 0.32 -13.58
C TYR A 68 7.52 0.89 -13.49
N ASN A 69 7.41 2.20 -13.27
CA ASN A 69 6.11 2.87 -13.14
C ASN A 69 5.30 2.82 -14.44
N SER A 70 5.92 3.06 -15.59
CA SER A 70 5.24 2.98 -16.88
C SER A 70 4.71 1.56 -17.17
N ARG A 71 5.49 0.52 -16.90
CA ARG A 71 5.04 -0.87 -17.03
C ARG A 71 3.88 -1.19 -16.08
N ARG A 72 3.95 -0.71 -14.84
CA ARG A 72 2.90 -0.89 -13.83
C ARG A 72 1.59 -0.22 -14.27
N VAL A 73 1.65 1.01 -14.78
CA VAL A 73 0.48 1.73 -15.30
C VAL A 73 -0.13 1.00 -16.49
N ALA A 74 0.69 0.61 -17.48
CA ALA A 74 0.20 -0.13 -18.64
C ALA A 74 -0.48 -1.46 -18.26
N THR A 75 0.06 -2.17 -17.27
CA THR A 75 -0.56 -3.40 -16.74
C THR A 75 -1.89 -3.10 -16.03
N GLN A 76 -1.94 -2.03 -15.25
CA GLN A 76 -3.17 -1.61 -14.55
C GLN A 76 -4.28 -1.25 -15.53
N GLU A 77 -3.97 -0.52 -16.61
CA GLU A 77 -4.95 -0.18 -17.64
C GLU A 77 -5.55 -1.43 -18.33
N GLN A 78 -4.75 -2.48 -18.52
CA GLN A 78 -5.25 -3.75 -19.05
C GLN A 78 -6.19 -4.45 -18.06
N ILE A 79 -5.85 -4.43 -16.77
CA ILE A 79 -6.71 -4.98 -15.71
C ILE A 79 -8.03 -4.21 -15.67
N ASP A 80 -7.99 -2.88 -15.71
CA ASP A 80 -9.20 -2.04 -15.65
C ASP A 80 -10.14 -2.35 -16.83
N LYS A 81 -9.61 -2.54 -18.05
CA LYS A 81 -10.40 -2.98 -19.21
C LYS A 81 -11.05 -4.35 -18.99
N ILE A 82 -10.34 -5.28 -18.36
CA ILE A 82 -10.88 -6.60 -18.00
C ILE A 82 -12.01 -6.45 -16.98
N LEU A 83 -11.83 -5.63 -15.95
CA LEU A 83 -12.85 -5.37 -14.93
C LEU A 83 -14.11 -4.73 -15.55
N ASP A 84 -13.95 -3.79 -16.49
CA ASP A 84 -15.06 -3.20 -17.23
C ASP A 84 -15.82 -4.25 -18.05
N LYS A 85 -15.10 -5.18 -18.68
CA LYS A 85 -15.69 -6.28 -19.45
C LYS A 85 -16.46 -7.24 -18.54
N ILE A 86 -15.91 -7.58 -17.37
CA ILE A 86 -16.63 -8.36 -16.35
C ILE A 86 -17.89 -7.61 -15.91
N SER A 87 -17.82 -6.31 -15.68
CA SER A 87 -18.96 -5.51 -15.24
C SER A 87 -20.10 -5.49 -16.26
N LYS A 88 -19.79 -5.50 -17.57
CA LYS A 88 -20.78 -5.44 -18.65
C LYS A 88 -21.35 -6.81 -19.05
N SER A 89 -20.48 -7.82 -19.16
CA SER A 89 -20.84 -9.13 -19.76
C SER A 89 -20.51 -10.34 -18.88
N GLY A 90 -20.01 -10.12 -17.66
CA GLY A 90 -19.70 -11.18 -16.70
C GLY A 90 -18.36 -11.89 -16.95
N TYR A 91 -17.92 -12.68 -15.96
CA TYR A 91 -16.60 -13.33 -15.97
C TYR A 91 -16.40 -14.38 -17.07
N SER A 92 -17.48 -15.04 -17.51
CA SER A 92 -17.44 -16.03 -18.59
C SER A 92 -17.03 -15.41 -19.94
N SER A 93 -17.19 -14.10 -20.12
CA SER A 93 -16.84 -13.36 -21.34
C SER A 93 -15.32 -13.15 -21.53
N LEU A 94 -14.50 -13.45 -20.53
CA LEU A 94 -13.05 -13.27 -20.60
C LEU A 94 -12.36 -14.37 -21.41
N SER A 95 -11.35 -13.99 -22.19
CA SER A 95 -10.42 -14.91 -22.84
C SER A 95 -9.54 -15.63 -21.80
N ALA A 96 -8.85 -16.69 -22.23
CA ALA A 96 -7.92 -17.41 -21.37
C ALA A 96 -6.82 -16.47 -20.84
N ASP A 97 -6.25 -15.63 -21.71
CA ASP A 97 -5.18 -14.69 -21.38
C ASP A 97 -5.65 -13.60 -20.41
N GLU A 98 -6.88 -13.09 -20.59
CA GLU A 98 -7.47 -12.09 -19.68
C GLU A 98 -7.68 -12.67 -18.27
N LYS A 99 -8.13 -13.93 -18.18
CA LYS A 99 -8.27 -14.63 -16.90
C LYS A 99 -6.92 -14.86 -16.23
N GLU A 100 -5.91 -15.26 -17.00
CA GLU A 100 -4.56 -15.47 -16.48
C GLU A 100 -3.95 -14.16 -15.96
N LEU A 101 -4.11 -13.07 -16.70
CA LEU A 101 -3.64 -11.74 -16.30
C LEU A 101 -4.32 -11.29 -15.00
N LEU A 102 -5.64 -11.46 -14.90
CA LEU A 102 -6.41 -11.13 -13.71
C LEU A 102 -5.95 -11.96 -12.49
N PHE A 103 -5.74 -13.27 -12.67
CA PHE A 103 -5.26 -14.17 -11.62
C PHE A 103 -3.83 -13.85 -11.15
N LYS A 104 -2.92 -13.56 -12.09
CA LYS A 104 -1.55 -13.12 -11.76
C LYS A 104 -1.56 -11.82 -10.96
N SER A 105 -2.49 -10.93 -11.29
CA SER A 105 -2.63 -9.63 -10.62
C SER A 105 -3.22 -9.76 -9.22
N SER A 106 -4.20 -10.64 -9.00
CA SER A 106 -4.79 -10.87 -7.67
C SER A 106 -3.81 -11.51 -6.67
N ASN A 107 -2.79 -12.23 -7.15
CA ASN A 107 -1.80 -12.91 -6.32
C ASN A 107 -0.57 -12.06 -5.97
N LYS A 108 -0.43 -10.86 -6.56
CA LYS A 108 0.58 -9.89 -6.13
C LYS A 108 0.05 -9.14 -4.89
N LYS A 109 0.43 -9.62 -3.70
CA LYS A 109 0.31 -8.88 -2.44
C LYS A 109 1.43 -7.85 -2.31
#